data_AF-A0A2D4IAU7-F1
#
_entry.id   AF-A0A2D4IAU7-F1
#
_cell.length_a   1.000
_cell.length_b   1.000
_cell.length_c   1.000
_cell.angle_alpha   90.00
_cell.angle_beta   90.00
_cell.angle_gamma   90.00
#
_symmetry.space_group_name_H-M   'P 1'
#
loop_
_entity.id
_entity.type
_entity.pdbx_description
1 polymer ?
#
loop_
_entity_poly.entity_id
_entity_poly.type
_entity_poly.pdbx_seq_one_letter_code
_entity_poly.pdbx_strand_id
1 'polypeptide(L)'
;QTFKNRGVLDTLKMQLRKQLIHELMNPVLCREILPKATSSECSSLVIIACNSMVADHLRRCGYEYSLSVFYPESGLEKDKELSIQDLLQLIRISPTSHLYKMLISDLTKTSAKGFLVQMLTELVEYNFCKETCSAETQTSSALYKESIAEKLQLIDEQFAGMYPQRHLSESFHVKLAEYKREIEQQLQTETSQKLQYFKDVEIAKIKMDERAKSQKEISELRKEFQRDHQAKSEALTSRERNAIERLHKQQEIDAKEIYLQRQTLLKDIETVRSREEELRKRIEAFEIAQKLQESKNKTLEDSLHQRENNVKNIEETYDQKLKNELLNYQHELKEEYITRTKKFAENEREQKEKAMLLHEETIAFNSKRKEFSQAVLRAKELELEIDSVKAQVLLLNKQNQLLTEKLKEVSD
;
A
#
# COMPACT_ATOMS: atom_id res chain seq x y z
N GLN A 1 5.17 -0.48 -2.46
CA GLN A 1 4.13 0.58 -2.52
C GLN A 1 2.96 0.20 -1.60
N THR A 2 3.21 0.08 -0.28
CA THR A 2 2.36 -0.85 0.52
C THR A 2 2.23 -0.54 2.02
N PHE A 3 2.36 0.73 2.43
CA PHE A 3 1.88 1.19 3.75
C PHE A 3 1.01 2.45 3.69
N LYS A 4 1.17 3.28 2.64
CA LYS A 4 0.31 4.44 2.36
C LYS A 4 -1.10 4.05 1.91
N ASN A 5 -1.25 2.98 1.10
CA ASN A 5 -2.53 2.65 0.46
C ASN A 5 -3.51 1.88 1.38
N ARG A 6 -3.10 1.46 2.57
CA ARG A 6 -3.93 0.69 3.51
C ARG A 6 -4.51 1.52 4.67
N GLY A 7 -4.36 2.85 4.66
CA GLY A 7 -4.84 3.73 5.74
C GLY A 7 -4.11 3.58 7.09
N VAL A 8 -3.25 2.56 7.24
CA VAL A 8 -2.49 2.26 8.47
C VAL A 8 -1.62 3.43 8.91
N LEU A 9 -1.03 4.18 7.96
CA LEU A 9 -0.19 5.34 8.27
C LEU A 9 -1.00 6.47 8.95
N ASP A 10 -2.25 6.67 8.52
CA ASP A 10 -3.11 7.72 9.05
C ASP A 10 -3.65 7.32 10.43
N THR A 11 -3.94 6.04 10.65
CA THR A 11 -4.29 5.50 11.97
C THR A 11 -3.13 5.65 12.96
N LEU A 12 -1.90 5.38 12.52
CA LEU A 12 -0.70 5.49 13.34
C LEU A 12 -0.35 6.95 13.66
N LYS A 13 -0.51 7.86 12.69
CA LYS A 13 -0.42 9.32 12.92
C LYS A 13 -1.46 9.81 13.91
N MET A 14 -2.70 9.33 13.81
CA MET A 14 -3.77 9.70 14.73
C MET A 14 -3.50 9.19 16.15
N GLN A 15 -3.01 7.94 16.29
CA GLN A 15 -2.60 7.40 17.59
C GLN A 15 -1.43 8.18 18.19
N LEU A 16 -0.39 8.50 17.41
CA LEU A 16 0.74 9.29 17.89
C LEU A 16 0.32 10.71 18.31
N ARG A 17 -0.56 11.37 17.55
CA ARG A 17 -1.12 12.67 17.96
C ARG A 17 -1.92 12.56 19.26
N LYS A 18 -2.74 11.51 19.40
CA LYS A 18 -3.53 11.29 20.62
C LYS A 18 -2.63 10.99 21.82
N GLN A 19 -1.53 10.27 21.63
CA GLN A 19 -0.51 10.02 22.66
C GLN A 19 0.22 11.29 23.05
N LEU A 20 0.65 12.10 22.07
CA LEU A 20 1.33 13.37 22.33
C LEU A 20 0.42 14.37 23.07
N ILE A 21 -0.84 14.47 22.67
CA ILE A 21 -1.83 15.30 23.37
C ILE A 21 -2.07 14.76 24.78
N HIS A 22 -2.11 13.45 24.97
CA HIS A 22 -2.26 12.86 26.30
C HIS A 22 -1.05 13.12 27.20
N GLU A 23 0.17 13.07 26.67
CA GLU A 23 1.39 13.40 27.41
C GLU A 23 1.50 14.91 27.71
N LEU A 24 1.07 15.77 26.79
CA LEU A 24 1.04 17.22 26.99
C LEU A 24 -0.09 17.68 27.93
N MET A 25 -1.21 16.96 27.97
CA MET A 25 -2.37 17.29 28.84
C MET A 25 -2.31 16.65 30.22
N ASN A 26 -1.42 15.68 30.46
CA ASN A 26 -1.15 15.13 31.79
C ASN A 26 0.17 15.69 32.34
N PRO A 27 0.17 16.81 33.10
CA PRO A 27 1.34 17.32 33.81
C PRO A 27 1.63 16.46 35.07
N VAL A 28 1.55 15.13 34.95
CA VAL A 28 1.66 14.19 36.07
C VAL A 28 3.13 13.85 36.36
N LEU A 29 4.07 14.37 35.56
CA LEU A 29 5.52 14.25 35.79
C LEU A 29 6.18 15.53 36.33
N CYS A 30 5.41 16.59 36.63
CA CYS A 30 5.87 17.80 37.34
C CYS A 30 5.34 17.90 38.77
N ARG A 31 5.15 16.77 39.46
CA ARG A 31 4.81 16.74 40.88
C ARG A 31 5.99 16.29 41.74
N GLU A 32 7.11 16.98 41.63
CA GLU A 32 8.16 16.92 42.67
C GLU A 32 9.18 18.07 42.59
N ILE A 33 8.75 19.27 42.19
CA ILE A 33 9.50 20.50 42.50
C ILE A 33 8.49 21.58 42.88
N LEU A 34 7.75 21.34 43.97
CA LEU A 34 7.22 22.42 44.78
C LEU A 34 8.26 22.61 45.89
N PRO A 35 8.91 23.79 46.02
CA PRO A 35 9.71 24.06 47.21
C PRO A 35 8.75 23.95 48.39
N LYS A 36 9.08 23.02 49.29
CA LYS A 36 8.42 22.85 50.57
C LYS A 36 8.33 24.22 51.23
N ALA A 37 7.12 24.80 51.26
CA ALA A 37 6.89 26.09 51.89
C ALA A 37 7.37 25.99 53.33
N THR A 38 8.46 26.66 53.65
CA THR A 38 8.82 26.95 55.03
C THR A 38 7.71 27.82 55.58
N SER A 39 6.89 27.23 56.46
CA SER A 39 5.90 27.94 57.25
C SER A 39 6.64 28.93 58.15
N SER A 40 6.87 30.13 57.64
CA SER A 40 7.17 31.32 58.40
C SER A 40 6.01 32.28 58.18
N GLU A 41 5.45 32.77 59.27
CA GLU A 41 4.24 33.60 59.36
C GLU A 41 4.39 35.00 58.72
N CYS A 42 4.83 35.07 57.47
CA CYS A 42 4.69 36.28 56.66
C CYS A 42 3.33 36.23 55.98
N SER A 43 2.48 37.23 56.25
CA SER A 43 1.16 37.34 55.60
C SER A 43 1.28 37.18 54.08
N SER A 44 0.36 36.44 53.46
CA SER A 44 0.36 36.15 52.02
C SER A 44 0.57 37.41 51.15
N LEU A 45 0.09 38.56 51.62
CA LEU A 45 0.27 39.87 50.98
C LEU A 45 1.72 40.38 50.99
N VAL A 46 2.49 40.15 52.07
CA VAL A 46 3.90 40.54 52.15
C VAL A 46 4.74 39.73 51.17
N ILE A 47 4.44 38.43 51.00
CA ILE A 47 5.12 37.58 50.01
C ILE A 47 4.82 38.06 48.59
N ILE A 48 3.56 38.38 48.29
CA ILE A 48 3.16 38.94 46.98
C ILE A 48 3.85 40.28 46.73
N ALA A 49 3.98 41.13 47.76
CA ALA A 49 4.68 42.40 47.67
C ALA A 49 6.18 42.24 47.40
N CYS A 50 6.86 41.35 48.13
CA CYS A 50 8.26 41.03 47.88
C CYS A 50 8.48 40.51 46.44
N ASN A 51 7.62 39.59 46.00
CA ASN A 51 7.70 39.04 44.64
C ASN A 51 7.42 40.12 43.57
N SER A 52 6.48 41.04 43.84
CA SER A 52 6.18 42.17 42.95
C SER A 52 7.37 43.15 42.86
N MET A 53 8.07 43.42 43.98
CA MET A 53 9.26 44.28 43.99
C MET A 53 10.42 43.67 43.18
N VAL A 54 10.61 42.35 43.26
CA VAL A 54 11.61 41.63 42.47
C VAL A 54 11.22 41.60 40.99
N ALA A 55 9.95 41.32 40.68
CA ALA A 55 9.45 41.32 39.30
C ALA A 55 9.60 42.70 38.62
N ASP A 56 9.25 43.80 39.31
CA ASP A 56 9.47 45.16 38.79
C ASP A 56 10.95 45.43 38.53
N HIS A 57 11.84 44.98 39.43
CA HIS A 57 13.28 45.14 39.23
C HIS A 57 13.80 44.36 38.03
N LEU A 58 13.46 43.08 37.91
CA LEU A 58 13.87 42.23 36.78
C LEU A 58 13.36 42.79 35.45
N ARG A 59 12.13 43.31 35.43
CA ARG A 59 11.53 43.97 34.26
C ARG A 59 12.28 45.24 33.87
N ARG A 60 12.55 46.16 34.82
CA ARG A 60 13.23 47.43 34.51
C ARG A 60 14.69 47.26 34.13
N CYS A 61 15.35 46.23 34.64
CA CYS A 61 16.72 45.90 34.26
C CYS A 61 16.82 45.05 32.97
N GLY A 62 15.69 44.70 32.35
CA GLY A 62 15.66 43.98 31.06
C GLY A 62 16.03 42.50 31.15
N TYR A 63 15.87 41.86 32.32
CA TYR A 63 16.16 40.44 32.53
C TYR A 63 14.98 39.55 32.10
N GLU A 64 14.62 39.61 30.81
CA GLU A 64 13.44 38.94 30.25
C GLU A 64 13.42 37.41 30.49
N TYR A 65 14.57 36.75 30.36
CA TYR A 65 14.69 35.31 30.59
C TYR A 65 14.42 34.96 32.06
N SER A 66 15.12 35.61 32.99
CA SER A 66 14.92 35.41 34.42
C SER A 66 13.50 35.74 34.86
N LEU A 67 12.90 36.80 34.28
CA LEU A 67 11.53 37.19 34.56
C LEU A 67 10.52 36.12 34.10
N SER A 68 10.73 35.52 32.92
CA SER A 68 9.87 34.47 32.38
C SER A 68 9.87 33.17 33.21
N VAL A 69 10.99 32.85 33.85
CA VAL A 69 11.12 31.73 34.78
C VAL A 69 10.59 32.11 36.17
N PHE A 70 10.78 33.37 36.58
CA PHE A 70 10.38 33.85 37.90
C PHE A 70 8.86 33.85 38.12
N TYR A 71 8.03 34.23 37.15
CA TYR A 71 6.57 34.21 37.31
C TYR A 71 6.00 32.83 37.69
N PRO A 72 6.28 31.74 36.95
CA PRO A 72 5.78 30.42 37.32
C PRO A 72 6.40 29.88 38.62
N GLU A 73 7.67 30.19 38.90
CA GLU A 73 8.35 29.72 40.13
C GLU A 73 7.86 30.44 41.40
N SER A 74 7.56 31.74 41.30
CA SER A 74 7.09 32.56 42.42
C SER A 74 5.57 32.48 42.63
N GLY A 75 4.83 31.84 41.71
CA GLY A 75 3.37 31.82 41.71
C GLY A 75 2.74 33.19 41.45
N LEU A 76 3.51 34.16 40.93
CA LEU A 76 3.04 35.50 40.62
C LEU A 76 2.44 35.50 39.21
N GLU A 77 1.13 35.72 39.09
CA GLU A 77 0.49 35.95 37.79
C GLU A 77 0.73 37.39 37.34
N LYS A 78 0.95 37.61 36.04
CA LYS A 78 1.20 38.96 35.47
C LYS A 78 0.09 39.97 35.81
N ASP A 79 -1.13 39.50 36.04
CA ASP A 79 -2.29 40.34 36.37
C ASP A 79 -2.46 40.63 37.88
N LYS A 80 -1.63 40.02 38.74
CA LYS A 80 -1.66 40.18 40.20
C LYS A 80 -0.53 41.04 40.76
N GLU A 81 0.19 41.76 39.91
CA GLU A 81 1.24 42.67 40.34
C GLU A 81 0.66 43.86 41.09
N LEU A 82 1.16 44.09 42.31
CA LEU A 82 0.77 45.26 43.10
C LEU A 82 1.34 46.53 42.47
N SER A 83 0.52 47.58 42.38
CA SER A 83 0.99 48.90 41.99
C SER A 83 2.01 49.41 43.02
N ILE A 84 2.94 50.26 42.58
CA ILE A 84 3.93 50.87 43.48
C ILE A 84 3.24 51.69 44.58
N GLN A 85 2.06 52.25 44.30
CA GLN A 85 1.24 52.93 45.30
C GLN A 85 0.70 51.94 46.35
N ASP A 86 0.27 50.75 45.94
CA ASP A 86 -0.22 49.70 46.83
C ASP A 86 0.92 49.12 47.69
N LEU A 87 2.11 48.97 47.10
CA LEU A 87 3.34 48.55 47.82
C LEU A 87 3.72 49.56 48.92
N LEU A 88 3.69 50.86 48.63
CA LEU A 88 4.01 51.91 49.61
C LEU A 88 2.99 51.95 50.77
N GLN A 89 1.71 51.71 50.48
CA GLN A 89 0.67 51.59 51.50
C GLN A 89 0.87 50.33 52.37
N LEU A 90 1.23 49.20 51.75
CA LEU A 90 1.47 47.94 52.45
C LEU A 90 2.69 48.01 53.38
N ILE A 91 3.76 48.70 52.97
CA ILE A 91 4.98 48.93 53.77
C ILE A 91 4.75 50.03 54.84
N ARG A 92 3.53 50.60 54.92
CA ARG A 92 3.12 51.63 55.89
C ARG A 92 3.96 52.90 55.85
N ILE A 93 4.47 53.27 54.67
CA ILE A 93 5.18 54.54 54.49
C ILE A 93 4.12 55.64 54.36
N SER A 94 4.12 56.60 55.29
CA SER A 94 3.08 57.64 55.30
C SER A 94 3.25 58.59 54.11
N PRO A 95 2.16 58.99 53.42
CA PRO A 95 2.21 59.94 52.30
C PRO A 95 2.83 61.29 52.67
N THR A 96 2.84 61.63 53.96
CA THR A 96 3.41 62.85 54.51
C THR A 96 4.91 62.76 54.81
N SER A 97 5.49 61.56 54.84
CA SER A 97 6.91 61.35 55.13
C SER A 97 7.81 61.88 54.01
N HIS A 98 9.00 62.35 54.39
CA HIS A 98 10.01 62.77 53.42
C HIS A 98 10.41 61.61 52.49
N LEU A 99 10.54 60.40 53.04
CA LEU A 99 10.87 59.17 52.33
C LEU A 99 9.82 58.81 51.26
N TYR A 100 8.52 59.00 51.53
CA TYR A 100 7.46 58.81 50.52
C TYR A 100 7.60 59.77 49.34
N LYS A 101 7.88 61.05 49.63
CA LYS A 101 8.04 62.09 48.59
C LYS A 101 9.25 61.81 47.71
N MET A 102 10.37 61.36 48.30
CA MET A 102 11.58 60.97 47.57
C MET A 102 11.34 59.75 46.66
N LEU A 103 10.71 58.70 47.19
CA LEU A 103 10.40 57.49 46.43
C LEU A 103 9.46 57.76 45.23
N ILE A 104 8.47 58.63 45.39
CA ILE A 104 7.56 58.99 44.30
C ILE A 104 8.20 59.95 43.29
N SER A 105 9.00 60.93 43.75
CA SER A 105 9.62 61.89 42.82
C SER A 105 10.59 61.23 41.85
N ASP A 106 11.37 60.26 42.33
CA ASP A 106 12.37 59.58 41.50
C ASP A 106 11.79 58.44 40.67
N LEU A 107 10.56 58.00 40.96
CA LEU A 107 9.81 57.06 40.13
C LEU A 107 9.33 57.69 38.81
N THR A 108 9.08 59.00 38.80
CA THR A 108 8.66 59.76 37.60
C THR A 108 9.83 60.13 36.68
N LYS A 109 11.06 60.01 37.17
CA LYS A 109 12.27 60.15 36.35
C LYS A 109 12.60 58.78 35.77
N THR A 110 12.66 58.69 34.45
CA THR A 110 12.98 57.47 33.69
C THR A 110 14.40 56.99 34.00
N SER A 111 14.60 56.41 35.18
CA SER A 111 15.86 55.82 35.63
C SER A 111 15.75 54.30 35.51
N ALA A 112 16.80 53.67 34.98
CA ALA A 112 16.84 52.24 34.67
C ALA A 112 16.84 51.31 35.92
N LYS A 113 16.53 51.85 37.11
CA LYS A 113 16.60 51.13 38.38
C LYS A 113 15.18 50.76 38.83
N GLY A 114 14.99 49.48 39.15
CA GLY A 114 13.76 48.95 39.77
C GLY A 114 13.41 49.61 41.10
N PHE A 115 12.13 49.59 41.47
CA PHE A 115 11.63 50.13 42.75
C PHE A 115 12.38 49.56 43.97
N LEU A 116 12.74 48.27 43.93
CA LEU A 116 13.53 47.61 44.98
C LEU A 116 14.88 48.31 45.23
N VAL A 117 15.61 48.62 44.16
CA VAL A 117 16.94 49.26 44.25
C VAL A 117 16.82 50.68 44.75
N GLN A 118 15.79 51.40 44.29
CA GLN A 118 15.51 52.75 44.74
C GLN A 118 15.21 52.78 46.24
N MET A 119 14.33 51.90 46.73
CA MET A 119 14.00 51.79 48.15
C MET A 119 15.24 51.53 49.03
N LEU A 120 16.11 50.60 48.61
CA LEU A 120 17.35 50.31 49.35
C LEU A 120 18.34 51.48 49.33
N THR A 121 18.44 52.20 48.23
CA THR A 121 19.34 53.37 48.12
C THR A 121 18.91 54.48 49.08
N GLU A 122 17.61 54.78 49.11
CA GLU A 122 17.02 55.79 49.99
C GLU A 122 17.13 55.42 51.48
N LEU A 123 16.99 54.14 51.84
CA LEU A 123 17.18 53.69 53.23
C LEU A 123 18.64 53.82 53.69
N VAL A 124 19.59 53.58 52.78
CA VAL A 124 21.01 53.75 53.08
C VAL A 124 21.31 55.23 53.31
N GLU A 125 20.86 56.12 52.42
CA GLU A 125 21.05 57.58 52.58
C GLU A 125 20.36 58.13 53.84
N TYR A 126 19.19 57.60 54.21
CA TYR A 126 18.49 57.98 55.44
C TYR A 126 19.24 57.60 56.73
N ASN A 127 19.90 56.43 56.77
CA ASN A 127 20.62 55.97 57.96
C ASN A 127 21.91 56.77 58.22
N PHE A 128 22.59 57.24 57.17
CA PHE A 128 23.78 58.08 57.32
C PHE A 128 23.49 59.46 57.96
N CYS A 129 22.24 59.93 57.93
CA CYS A 129 21.86 61.22 58.51
C CYS A 129 21.56 61.18 60.02
N LYS A 130 21.50 60.00 60.67
CA LYS A 130 21.07 59.84 62.08
C LYS A 130 22.19 59.83 63.13
N GLU A 131 23.45 59.89 62.73
CA GLU A 131 24.62 59.70 63.60
C GLU A 131 25.12 61.02 64.25
N THR A 132 24.26 61.77 64.95
CA THR A 132 24.70 62.91 65.79
C THR A 132 23.71 63.17 66.95
N CYS A 133 23.67 62.29 67.96
CA CYS A 133 23.19 62.65 69.31
C CYS A 133 23.42 61.51 70.32
N SER A 134 24.45 61.61 71.16
CA SER A 134 24.38 61.06 72.53
C SER A 134 25.34 61.79 73.46
N ALA A 135 24.87 62.04 74.69
CA ALA A 135 25.42 62.93 75.70
C ALA A 135 26.22 62.17 76.78
N GLU A 136 27.31 62.77 77.25
CA GLU A 136 28.17 62.26 78.32
C GLU A 136 27.73 62.78 79.71
N THR A 137 27.94 61.98 80.77
CA THR A 137 27.74 62.38 82.18
C THR A 137 28.97 61.98 83.01
N GLN A 138 29.58 62.93 83.71
CA GLN A 138 30.62 62.75 84.73
C GLN A 138 30.05 63.11 86.11
N THR A 139 30.49 62.42 87.17
CA THR A 139 30.14 62.72 88.57
C THR A 139 31.40 63.03 89.38
N SER A 140 31.37 64.13 90.14
CA SER A 140 32.46 64.67 90.97
C SER A 140 32.04 64.83 92.44
N SER A 141 33.03 65.19 93.28
CA SER A 141 32.93 65.86 94.60
C SER A 141 32.80 64.95 95.84
N ALA A 142 33.35 65.24 97.03
CA ALA A 142 33.89 66.49 97.56
C ALA A 142 34.87 66.24 98.76
N LEU A 143 35.65 67.28 99.07
CA LEU A 143 36.62 67.45 100.14
C LEU A 143 36.00 67.89 101.51
N TYR A 144 36.85 67.79 102.56
CA TYR A 144 36.95 68.59 103.80
C TYR A 144 36.16 68.19 105.07
N LYS A 145 36.87 67.64 106.09
CA LYS A 145 37.31 68.35 107.32
C LYS A 145 37.97 67.40 108.34
N GLU A 146 39.10 67.84 108.88
CA GLU A 146 40.01 67.17 109.84
C GLU A 146 39.32 66.86 111.19
N SER A 147 39.39 65.61 111.65
CA SER A 147 38.78 65.13 112.91
C SER A 147 39.43 63.84 113.39
N ILE A 148 40.01 63.84 114.61
CA ILE A 148 40.41 62.71 115.50
C ILE A 148 41.32 61.60 114.94
N ALA A 149 41.13 61.18 113.68
CA ALA A 149 41.96 60.24 112.96
C ALA A 149 43.43 60.72 112.86
N GLU A 150 43.67 62.01 112.68
CA GLU A 150 45.04 62.56 112.65
C GLU A 150 45.74 62.50 114.02
N LYS A 151 44.98 62.63 115.13
CA LYS A 151 45.54 62.49 116.48
C LYS A 151 45.81 61.03 116.84
N LEU A 152 45.02 60.09 116.31
CA LEU A 152 45.29 58.65 116.42
C LEU A 152 46.46 58.22 115.51
N GLN A 153 46.55 58.77 114.29
CA GLN A 153 47.69 58.55 113.39
C GLN A 153 49.02 59.03 113.99
N LEU A 154 49.03 60.16 114.72
CA LEU A 154 50.24 60.61 115.42
C LEU A 154 50.68 59.68 116.55
N ILE A 155 49.73 59.05 117.25
CA ILE A 155 50.03 58.01 118.26
C ILE A 155 50.54 56.75 117.55
N ASP A 156 49.89 56.33 116.45
CA ASP A 156 50.32 55.17 115.66
C ASP A 156 51.70 55.41 115.01
N GLU A 157 52.03 56.62 114.57
CA GLU A 157 53.34 57.00 114.04
C GLU A 157 54.43 57.01 115.12
N GLN A 158 54.12 57.50 116.33
CA GLN A 158 55.07 57.45 117.45
C GLN A 158 55.33 56.01 117.94
N PHE A 159 54.33 55.13 117.86
CA PHE A 159 54.49 53.71 118.20
C PHE A 159 55.09 52.86 117.06
N ALA A 160 54.96 53.27 115.80
CA ALA A 160 55.53 52.57 114.65
C ALA A 160 57.07 52.50 114.71
N GLY A 161 57.73 53.52 115.27
CA GLY A 161 59.19 53.58 115.41
C GLY A 161 59.78 52.77 116.57
N MET A 162 58.97 52.28 117.51
CA MET A 162 59.44 51.63 118.75
C MET A 162 59.56 50.09 118.68
N TYR A 163 59.19 49.48 117.55
CA TYR A 163 59.33 48.03 117.34
C TYR A 163 60.28 47.69 116.17
N PRO A 164 61.60 47.57 116.41
CA PRO A 164 62.55 47.05 115.42
C PRO A 164 62.23 45.63 114.93
N GLN A 165 61.38 44.90 115.65
CA GLN A 165 60.91 43.55 115.30
C GLN A 165 59.94 43.54 114.09
N ARG A 166 59.30 44.67 113.73
CA ARG A 166 58.33 44.73 112.62
C ARG A 166 58.98 44.49 111.25
N HIS A 167 60.15 45.09 110.97
CA HIS A 167 60.82 44.92 109.67
C HIS A 167 61.29 43.47 109.41
N LEU A 168 61.72 42.76 110.45
CA LEU A 168 62.02 41.32 110.35
C LEU A 168 60.74 40.52 110.08
N SER A 169 59.66 40.75 110.84
CA SER A 169 58.38 40.07 110.62
C SER A 169 57.77 40.36 109.24
N GLU A 170 57.91 41.57 108.74
CA GLU A 170 57.38 41.99 107.44
C GLU A 170 58.14 41.33 106.29
N SER A 171 59.48 41.20 106.40
CA SER A 171 60.27 40.43 105.44
C SER A 171 59.93 38.93 105.42
N PHE A 172 59.60 38.33 106.59
CA PHE A 172 59.12 36.95 106.67
C PHE A 172 57.71 36.80 106.11
N HIS A 173 56.83 37.77 106.35
CA HIS A 173 55.48 37.80 105.78
C HIS A 173 55.49 37.94 104.24
N VAL A 174 56.39 38.76 103.70
CA VAL A 174 56.58 38.88 102.24
C VAL A 174 57.06 37.57 101.65
N LYS A 175 58.09 36.93 102.23
CA LYS A 175 58.56 35.61 101.78
C LYS A 175 57.48 34.53 101.90
N LEU A 176 56.70 34.52 102.97
CA LEU A 176 55.57 33.59 103.14
C LEU A 176 54.47 33.82 102.10
N ALA A 177 54.17 35.08 101.76
CA ALA A 177 53.20 35.41 100.72
C ALA A 177 53.71 35.04 99.31
N GLU A 178 55.01 35.19 99.06
CA GLU A 178 55.68 34.73 97.84
C GLU A 178 55.62 33.20 97.72
N TYR A 179 56.00 32.45 98.76
CA TYR A 179 55.87 31.00 98.76
C TYR A 179 54.42 30.54 98.59
N LYS A 180 53.45 31.22 99.23
CA LYS A 180 52.02 30.93 99.02
C LYS A 180 51.61 31.17 97.57
N ARG A 181 52.03 32.28 96.97
CA ARG A 181 51.75 32.62 95.57
C ARG A 181 52.39 31.62 94.61
N GLU A 182 53.63 31.20 94.87
CA GLU A 182 54.33 30.18 94.09
C GLU A 182 53.61 28.83 94.17
N ILE A 183 53.19 28.40 95.37
CA ILE A 183 52.41 27.17 95.55
C ILE A 183 51.05 27.27 94.85
N GLU A 184 50.35 28.39 94.97
CA GLU A 184 49.07 28.62 94.29
C GLU A 184 49.24 28.62 92.77
N GLN A 185 50.30 29.24 92.25
CA GLN A 185 50.61 29.25 90.82
C GLN A 185 51.01 27.86 90.33
N GLN A 186 51.78 27.10 91.10
CA GLN A 186 52.10 25.70 90.79
C GLN A 186 50.83 24.83 90.78
N LEU A 187 49.95 24.99 91.77
CA LEU A 187 48.68 24.27 91.81
C LEU A 187 47.76 24.67 90.64
N GLN A 188 47.70 25.96 90.30
CA GLN A 188 46.90 26.45 89.18
C GLN A 188 47.44 25.94 87.83
N THR A 189 48.75 25.91 87.66
CA THR A 189 49.37 25.35 86.46
C THR A 189 49.15 23.84 86.38
N GLU A 190 49.35 23.10 87.47
CA GLU A 190 49.08 21.65 87.52
C GLU A 190 47.60 21.33 87.22
N THR A 191 46.67 22.06 87.83
CA THR A 191 45.23 21.89 87.57
C THR A 191 44.85 22.24 86.13
N SER A 192 45.41 23.32 85.57
CA SER A 192 45.18 23.69 84.17
C SER A 192 45.73 22.65 83.20
N GLN A 193 46.92 22.08 83.47
CA GLN A 193 47.53 21.03 82.66
C GLN A 193 46.72 19.73 82.74
N LYS A 194 46.28 19.32 83.93
CA LYS A 194 45.40 18.14 84.10
C LYS A 194 44.07 18.33 83.38
N LEU A 195 43.49 19.53 83.46
CA LEU A 195 42.26 19.86 82.75
C LEU A 195 42.45 19.83 81.22
N GLN A 196 43.57 20.37 80.73
CA GLN A 196 43.89 20.36 79.30
C GLN A 196 44.09 18.93 78.79
N TYR A 197 44.86 18.11 79.51
CA TYR A 197 45.03 16.70 79.19
C TYR A 197 43.70 15.95 79.16
N PHE A 198 42.83 16.18 80.16
CA PHE A 198 41.49 15.57 80.19
C PHE A 198 40.64 15.98 78.98
N LYS A 199 40.63 17.28 78.63
CA LYS A 199 39.93 17.80 77.44
C LYS A 199 40.47 17.17 76.16
N ASP A 200 41.79 17.09 76.01
CA ASP A 200 42.42 16.54 74.81
C ASP A 200 42.09 15.05 74.64
N VAL A 201 42.06 14.28 75.74
CA VAL A 201 41.64 12.87 75.75
C VAL A 201 40.16 12.71 75.42
N GLU A 202 39.27 13.51 76.01
CA GLU A 202 37.83 13.47 75.69
C GLU A 202 37.54 13.86 74.23
N ILE A 203 38.19 14.91 73.74
CA ILE A 203 38.07 15.34 72.34
C ILE A 203 38.58 14.24 71.41
N ALA A 204 39.71 13.61 71.73
CA ALA A 204 40.24 12.49 70.94
C ALA A 204 39.27 11.30 70.93
N LYS A 205 38.66 10.97 72.08
CA LYS A 205 37.65 9.92 72.19
C LYS A 205 36.42 10.23 71.34
N ILE A 206 35.85 11.43 71.47
CA ILE A 206 34.69 11.86 70.67
C ILE A 206 35.01 11.78 69.17
N LYS A 207 36.18 12.26 68.74
CA LYS A 207 36.62 12.20 67.34
C LYS A 207 36.76 10.75 66.84
N MET A 208 37.27 9.85 67.67
CA MET A 208 37.37 8.42 67.31
C MET A 208 35.97 7.79 67.18
N ASP A 209 35.08 8.03 68.14
CA ASP A 209 33.72 7.51 68.13
C ASP A 209 32.90 8.05 66.93
N GLU A 210 33.03 9.34 66.61
CA GLU A 210 32.39 9.97 65.46
C GLU A 210 32.91 9.39 64.14
N ARG A 211 34.23 9.22 63.99
CA ARG A 211 34.84 8.57 62.82
C ARG A 211 34.37 7.12 62.67
N ALA A 212 34.25 6.39 63.78
CA ALA A 212 33.76 5.01 63.75
C ALA A 212 32.29 4.95 63.29
N LYS A 213 31.44 5.87 63.78
CA LYS A 213 30.04 6.00 63.34
C LYS A 213 29.94 6.38 61.86
N SER A 214 30.66 7.41 61.42
CA SER A 214 30.64 7.85 60.01
C SER A 214 31.14 6.74 59.08
N GLN A 215 32.19 6.02 59.47
CA GLN A 215 32.72 4.90 58.69
C GLN A 215 31.70 3.75 58.59
N LYS A 216 30.98 3.47 59.69
CA LYS A 216 29.91 2.47 59.71
C LYS A 216 28.77 2.88 58.76
N GLU A 217 28.27 4.10 58.86
CA GLU A 217 27.21 4.64 57.99
C GLU A 217 27.62 4.59 56.51
N ILE A 218 28.84 5.03 56.18
CA ILE A 218 29.37 4.94 54.81
C ILE A 218 29.41 3.48 54.34
N SER A 219 29.81 2.54 55.20
CA SER A 219 29.86 1.12 54.84
C SER A 219 28.47 0.51 54.61
N GLU A 220 27.47 0.95 55.38
CA GLU A 220 26.07 0.52 55.25
C GLU A 220 25.47 1.07 53.95
N LEU A 221 25.65 2.37 53.67
CA LEU A 221 25.22 2.99 52.41
C LEU A 221 25.86 2.33 51.19
N ARG A 222 27.15 1.99 51.25
CA ARG A 222 27.83 1.26 50.17
C ARG A 222 27.21 -0.13 49.95
N LYS A 223 26.90 -0.86 51.02
CA LYS A 223 26.26 -2.18 50.93
C LYS A 223 24.83 -2.08 50.39
N GLU A 224 24.08 -1.07 50.79
CA GLU A 224 22.74 -0.78 50.24
C GLU A 224 22.79 -0.48 48.76
N PHE A 225 23.65 0.45 48.36
CA PHE A 225 23.83 0.79 46.95
C PHE A 225 24.26 -0.41 46.11
N GLN A 226 25.16 -1.25 46.62
CA GLN A 226 25.58 -2.48 45.94
C GLN A 226 24.41 -3.48 45.80
N ARG A 227 23.61 -3.66 46.87
CA ARG A 227 22.41 -4.52 46.83
C ARG A 227 21.40 -4.03 45.81
N ASP A 228 21.12 -2.74 45.77
CA ASP A 228 20.18 -2.15 44.82
C ASP A 228 20.66 -2.27 43.39
N HIS A 229 21.95 -2.03 43.14
CA HIS A 229 22.55 -2.22 41.82
C HIS A 229 22.49 -3.68 41.39
N GLN A 230 22.81 -4.61 42.28
CA GLN A 230 22.72 -6.04 42.01
C GLN A 230 21.28 -6.46 41.69
N ALA A 231 20.31 -6.06 42.50
CA ALA A 231 18.90 -6.35 42.28
C ALA A 231 18.40 -5.80 40.93
N LYS A 232 18.81 -4.57 40.56
CA LYS A 232 18.49 -3.99 39.24
C LYS A 232 19.13 -4.78 38.10
N SER A 233 20.38 -5.20 38.23
CA SER A 233 21.08 -6.02 37.24
C SER A 233 20.41 -7.40 37.08
N GLU A 234 20.05 -8.04 38.17
CA GLU A 234 19.33 -9.33 38.17
C GLU A 234 17.92 -9.19 37.56
N ALA A 235 17.21 -8.10 37.84
CA ALA A 235 15.91 -7.81 37.23
C ALA A 235 16.03 -7.57 35.71
N LEU A 236 17.08 -6.87 35.26
CA LEU A 236 17.32 -6.65 33.82
C LEU A 236 17.72 -7.94 33.11
N THR A 237 18.66 -8.71 33.68
CA THR A 237 19.10 -9.99 33.10
C THR A 237 17.98 -11.02 33.07
N SER A 238 17.13 -11.09 34.10
CA SER A 238 15.95 -11.97 34.08
C SER A 238 14.92 -11.53 33.04
N ARG A 239 14.67 -10.22 32.89
CA ARG A 239 13.81 -9.69 31.82
C ARG A 239 14.36 -10.02 30.42
N GLU A 240 15.66 -9.88 30.22
CA GLU A 240 16.34 -10.21 28.95
C GLU A 240 16.24 -11.70 28.65
N ARG A 241 16.56 -12.58 29.62
CA ARG A 241 16.39 -14.04 29.47
C ARG A 241 14.94 -14.40 29.10
N ASN A 242 13.96 -13.85 29.79
CA ASN A 242 12.53 -14.08 29.50
C ASN A 242 12.12 -13.58 28.10
N ALA A 243 12.74 -12.50 27.60
CA ALA A 243 12.50 -12.01 26.25
C ALA A 243 13.11 -12.94 25.20
N ILE A 244 14.36 -13.39 25.42
CA ILE A 244 15.06 -14.34 24.55
C ILE A 244 14.33 -15.68 24.50
N GLU A 245 13.88 -16.22 25.64
CA GLU A 245 13.14 -17.48 25.68
C GLU A 245 11.81 -17.40 24.92
N ARG A 246 11.08 -16.28 25.04
CA ARG A 246 9.85 -16.07 24.26
C ARG A 246 10.13 -15.99 22.77
N LEU A 247 11.18 -15.27 22.38
CA LEU A 247 11.60 -15.18 20.99
C LEU A 247 11.98 -16.56 20.44
N HIS A 248 12.76 -17.34 21.18
CA HIS A 248 13.17 -18.69 20.78
C HIS A 248 11.96 -19.62 20.63
N LYS A 249 11.03 -19.62 21.60
CA LYS A 249 9.78 -20.39 21.51
C LYS A 249 8.95 -20.00 20.29
N GLN A 250 8.85 -18.70 19.99
CA GLN A 250 8.15 -18.24 18.79
C GLN A 250 8.84 -18.73 17.52
N GLN A 251 10.17 -18.62 17.43
CA GLN A 251 10.95 -19.12 16.30
C GLN A 251 10.78 -20.63 16.09
N GLU A 252 10.73 -21.42 17.16
CA GLU A 252 10.45 -22.86 17.08
C GLU A 252 9.04 -23.15 16.55
N ILE A 253 8.04 -22.40 17.00
CA ILE A 253 6.65 -22.53 16.52
C ILE A 253 6.58 -22.18 15.03
N ASP A 254 7.13 -21.04 14.64
CA ASP A 254 7.15 -20.58 13.26
C ASP A 254 7.89 -21.58 12.35
N ALA A 255 9.03 -22.13 12.81
CA ALA A 255 9.76 -23.14 12.07
C ALA A 255 8.95 -24.44 11.88
N LYS A 256 8.24 -24.89 12.91
CA LYS A 256 7.34 -26.06 12.83
C LYS A 256 6.16 -25.80 11.89
N GLU A 257 5.57 -24.61 11.94
CA GLU A 257 4.47 -24.22 11.06
C GLU A 257 4.92 -24.16 9.60
N ILE A 258 6.04 -23.49 9.30
CA ILE A 258 6.63 -23.43 7.96
C ILE A 258 6.96 -24.83 7.45
N TYR A 259 7.52 -25.70 8.30
CA TYR A 259 7.80 -27.09 7.93
C TYR A 259 6.52 -27.85 7.58
N LEU A 260 5.46 -27.72 8.38
CA LEU A 260 4.18 -28.37 8.14
C LEU A 260 3.54 -27.85 6.85
N GLN A 261 3.51 -26.53 6.65
CA GLN A 261 3.02 -25.92 5.41
C GLN A 261 3.78 -26.42 4.18
N ARG A 262 5.12 -26.50 4.27
CA ARG A 262 5.97 -27.05 3.21
C ARG A 262 5.64 -28.52 2.94
N GLN A 263 5.42 -29.33 3.97
CA GLN A 263 5.09 -30.75 3.82
C GLN A 263 3.72 -30.93 3.15
N THR A 264 2.72 -30.13 3.52
CA THR A 264 1.41 -30.12 2.88
C THR A 264 1.53 -29.72 1.40
N LEU A 265 2.25 -28.64 1.09
CA LEU A 265 2.50 -28.21 -0.29
C LEU A 265 3.17 -29.31 -1.11
N LEU A 266 4.15 -30.02 -0.54
CA LEU A 266 4.82 -31.14 -1.24
C LEU A 266 3.85 -32.28 -1.56
N LYS A 267 2.96 -32.62 -0.62
CA LYS A 267 1.90 -33.62 -0.87
C LYS A 267 0.95 -33.15 -1.96
N ASP A 268 0.53 -31.89 -1.94
CA ASP A 268 -0.35 -31.32 -2.97
C ASP A 268 0.32 -31.36 -4.35
N ILE A 269 1.61 -30.98 -4.44
CA ILE A 269 2.41 -31.08 -5.67
C ILE A 269 2.45 -32.53 -6.18
N GLU A 270 2.67 -33.50 -5.29
CA GLU A 270 2.68 -34.92 -5.66
C GLU A 270 1.32 -35.39 -6.17
N THR A 271 0.21 -34.96 -5.55
CA THR A 271 -1.14 -35.28 -6.02
C THR A 271 -1.47 -34.66 -7.39
N VAL A 272 -0.95 -33.46 -7.66
CA VAL A 272 -1.11 -32.81 -8.97
C VAL A 272 -0.30 -33.54 -10.02
N ARG A 273 0.95 -33.92 -9.71
CA ARG A 273 1.80 -34.69 -10.63
C ARG A 273 1.20 -36.04 -10.98
N SER A 274 0.64 -36.77 -10.01
CA SER A 274 0.00 -38.06 -10.29
C SER A 274 -1.24 -37.91 -11.17
N ARG A 275 -2.06 -36.88 -10.95
CA ARG A 275 -3.20 -36.54 -11.82
C ARG A 275 -2.75 -36.14 -13.23
N GLU A 276 -1.67 -35.36 -13.36
CA GLU A 276 -1.12 -34.97 -14.65
C GLU A 276 -0.63 -36.21 -15.44
N GLU A 277 0.03 -37.15 -14.77
CA GLU A 277 0.47 -38.40 -15.39
C GLU A 277 -0.71 -39.27 -15.83
N GLU A 278 -1.77 -39.35 -15.02
CA GLU A 278 -3.00 -40.07 -15.39
C GLU A 278 -3.68 -39.42 -16.61
N LEU A 279 -3.80 -38.09 -16.63
CA LEU A 279 -4.36 -37.36 -17.77
C LEU A 279 -3.52 -37.55 -19.03
N ARG A 280 -2.19 -37.52 -18.91
CA ARG A 280 -1.28 -37.80 -20.04
C ARG A 280 -1.54 -39.20 -20.62
N LYS A 281 -1.61 -40.23 -19.77
CA LYS A 281 -1.93 -41.60 -20.22
C LYS A 281 -3.29 -41.68 -20.89
N ARG A 282 -4.31 -40.97 -20.39
CA ARG A 282 -5.64 -40.91 -21.03
C ARG A 282 -5.60 -40.22 -22.39
N ILE A 283 -4.85 -39.13 -22.52
CA ILE A 283 -4.67 -38.41 -23.79
C ILE A 283 -3.95 -39.31 -24.80
N GLU A 284 -2.83 -39.94 -24.41
CA GLU A 284 -2.09 -40.87 -25.29
C GLU A 284 -2.97 -42.04 -25.75
N ALA A 285 -3.76 -42.64 -24.84
CA ALA A 285 -4.70 -43.70 -25.20
C ALA A 285 -5.80 -43.21 -26.16
N PHE A 286 -6.32 -41.99 -25.94
CA PHE A 286 -7.30 -41.37 -26.81
C PHE A 286 -6.73 -41.10 -28.21
N GLU A 287 -5.52 -40.55 -28.31
CA GLU A 287 -4.85 -40.30 -29.58
C GLU A 287 -4.60 -41.60 -30.37
N ILE A 288 -4.20 -42.67 -29.69
CA ILE A 288 -4.02 -43.99 -30.32
C ILE A 288 -5.37 -44.52 -30.83
N ALA A 289 -6.43 -44.43 -30.03
CA ALA A 289 -7.78 -44.85 -30.43
C ALA A 289 -8.30 -44.03 -31.62
N GLN A 290 -8.07 -42.73 -31.62
CA GLN A 290 -8.44 -41.84 -32.73
C GLN A 290 -7.68 -42.22 -34.01
N LYS A 291 -6.36 -42.39 -33.97
CA LYS A 291 -5.56 -42.82 -35.13
C LYS A 291 -6.01 -44.17 -35.68
N LEU A 292 -6.38 -45.11 -34.79
CA LEU A 292 -6.93 -46.40 -35.20
C LEU A 292 -8.30 -46.25 -35.87
N GLN A 293 -9.15 -45.34 -35.40
CA GLN A 293 -10.44 -45.09 -36.02
C GLN A 293 -10.29 -44.38 -37.38
N GLU A 294 -9.39 -43.39 -37.47
CA GLU A 294 -9.06 -42.70 -38.72
C GLU A 294 -8.53 -43.68 -39.77
N SER A 295 -7.65 -44.61 -39.39
CA SER A 295 -7.14 -45.63 -40.32
C SER A 295 -8.25 -46.57 -40.82
N LYS A 296 -9.16 -47.01 -39.92
CA LYS A 296 -10.33 -47.81 -40.32
C LYS A 296 -11.24 -47.05 -41.29
N ASN A 297 -11.55 -45.79 -40.99
CA ASN A 297 -12.38 -44.96 -41.87
C ASN A 297 -11.72 -44.80 -43.25
N LYS A 298 -10.41 -44.52 -43.28
CA LYS A 298 -9.66 -44.43 -44.54
C LYS A 298 -9.72 -45.72 -45.36
N THR A 299 -9.54 -46.89 -44.73
CA THR A 299 -9.65 -48.17 -45.45
C THR A 299 -11.05 -48.41 -46.01
N LEU A 300 -12.08 -47.96 -45.30
CA LEU A 300 -13.47 -48.08 -45.75
C LEU A 300 -13.75 -47.11 -46.90
N GLU A 301 -13.29 -45.87 -46.80
CA GLU A 301 -13.36 -44.87 -47.88
C GLU A 301 -12.64 -45.35 -49.15
N ASP A 302 -11.43 -45.89 -49.02
CA ASP A 302 -10.67 -46.44 -50.14
C ASP A 302 -11.43 -47.60 -50.81
N SER A 303 -12.04 -48.49 -50.02
CA SER A 303 -12.86 -49.61 -50.53
C SER A 303 -14.13 -49.12 -51.24
N LEU A 304 -14.81 -48.12 -50.68
CA LEU A 304 -15.98 -47.49 -51.31
C LEU A 304 -15.60 -46.82 -52.62
N HIS A 305 -14.52 -46.03 -52.65
CA HIS A 305 -14.03 -45.39 -53.87
C HIS A 305 -13.66 -46.40 -54.96
N GLN A 306 -13.02 -47.52 -54.59
CA GLN A 306 -12.76 -48.60 -55.55
C GLN A 306 -14.05 -49.17 -56.12
N ARG A 307 -15.06 -49.39 -55.27
CA ARG A 307 -16.37 -49.90 -55.70
C ARG A 307 -17.10 -48.89 -56.60
N GLU A 308 -17.10 -47.61 -56.25
CA GLU A 308 -17.67 -46.52 -57.05
C GLU A 308 -17.02 -46.46 -58.43
N ASN A 309 -15.69 -46.50 -58.50
CA ASN A 309 -14.96 -46.52 -59.76
C ASN A 309 -15.28 -47.76 -60.60
N ASN A 310 -15.39 -48.93 -59.97
CA ASN A 310 -15.78 -50.15 -60.68
C ASN A 310 -17.20 -50.06 -61.25
N VAL A 311 -18.16 -49.53 -60.48
CA VAL A 311 -19.54 -49.30 -60.95
C VAL A 311 -19.53 -48.31 -62.11
N LYS A 312 -18.82 -47.19 -61.98
CA LYS A 312 -18.69 -46.18 -63.04
C LYS A 312 -18.11 -46.77 -64.33
N ASN A 313 -17.04 -47.56 -64.23
CA ASN A 313 -16.47 -48.26 -65.39
C ASN A 313 -17.47 -49.21 -66.04
N ILE A 314 -18.24 -49.95 -65.23
CA ILE A 314 -19.30 -50.85 -65.72
C ILE A 314 -20.39 -50.04 -66.43
N GLU A 315 -20.89 -48.95 -65.84
CA GLU A 315 -21.87 -48.05 -66.44
C GLU A 315 -21.37 -47.50 -67.78
N GLU A 316 -20.14 -46.98 -67.84
CA GLU A 316 -19.52 -46.49 -69.07
C GLU A 316 -19.44 -47.60 -70.15
N THR A 317 -19.12 -48.84 -69.77
CA THR A 317 -19.09 -49.96 -70.71
C THR A 317 -20.48 -50.33 -71.23
N TYR A 318 -21.52 -50.28 -70.39
CA TYR A 318 -22.90 -50.53 -70.81
C TYR A 318 -23.44 -49.41 -71.69
N ASP A 319 -23.14 -48.15 -71.35
CA ASP A 319 -23.48 -46.99 -72.18
C ASP A 319 -22.83 -47.09 -73.56
N GLN A 320 -21.56 -47.50 -73.62
CA GLN A 320 -20.88 -47.70 -74.91
C GLN A 320 -21.48 -48.86 -75.71
N LYS A 321 -21.82 -49.98 -75.06
CA LYS A 321 -22.53 -51.09 -75.70
C LYS A 321 -23.88 -50.65 -76.25
N LEU A 322 -24.66 -49.92 -75.46
CA LEU A 322 -25.97 -49.40 -75.87
C LEU A 322 -25.84 -48.45 -77.07
N LYS A 323 -24.86 -47.54 -77.05
CA LYS A 323 -24.56 -46.67 -78.20
C LYS A 323 -24.20 -47.46 -79.45
N ASN A 324 -23.36 -48.49 -79.32
CA ASN A 324 -22.98 -49.34 -80.44
C ASN A 324 -24.17 -50.13 -80.99
N GLU A 325 -25.02 -50.70 -80.13
CA GLU A 325 -26.24 -51.40 -80.55
C GLU A 325 -27.22 -50.44 -81.24
N LEU A 326 -27.45 -49.25 -80.69
CA LEU A 326 -28.28 -48.22 -81.34
C LEU A 326 -27.75 -47.84 -82.72
N LEU A 327 -26.43 -47.69 -82.86
CA LEU A 327 -25.79 -47.38 -84.13
C LEU A 327 -25.92 -48.54 -85.13
N ASN A 328 -25.78 -49.80 -84.68
CA ASN A 328 -26.03 -50.98 -85.51
C ASN A 328 -27.48 -51.03 -85.99
N TYR A 329 -28.47 -50.86 -85.10
CA TYR A 329 -29.87 -50.80 -85.49
C TYR A 329 -30.14 -49.66 -86.49
N GLN A 330 -29.52 -48.48 -86.31
CA GLN A 330 -29.63 -47.39 -87.28
C GLN A 330 -29.03 -47.75 -88.65
N HIS A 331 -27.92 -48.49 -88.69
CA HIS A 331 -27.33 -48.98 -89.94
C HIS A 331 -28.19 -50.04 -90.61
N GLU A 332 -28.69 -51.02 -89.85
CA GLU A 332 -29.60 -52.05 -90.34
C GLU A 332 -30.85 -51.43 -90.97
N LEU A 333 -31.47 -50.46 -90.29
CA LEU A 333 -32.67 -49.78 -90.79
C LEU A 333 -32.39 -48.96 -92.06
N LYS A 334 -31.19 -48.36 -92.17
CA LYS A 334 -30.74 -47.67 -93.39
C LYS A 334 -30.48 -48.66 -94.53
N GLU A 335 -29.83 -49.78 -94.28
CA GLU A 335 -29.59 -50.83 -95.27
C GLU A 335 -30.92 -51.45 -95.75
N GLU A 336 -31.86 -51.72 -94.84
CA GLU A 336 -33.23 -52.12 -95.20
C GLU A 336 -33.94 -51.09 -96.07
N TYR A 337 -33.81 -49.80 -95.73
CA TYR A 337 -34.39 -48.74 -96.55
C TYR A 337 -33.77 -48.68 -97.95
N ILE A 338 -32.43 -48.79 -98.04
CA ILE A 338 -31.71 -48.81 -99.31
C ILE A 338 -32.11 -50.03 -100.15
N THR A 339 -32.17 -51.23 -99.56
CA THR A 339 -32.58 -52.45 -100.25
C THR A 339 -34.03 -52.39 -100.72
N ARG A 340 -34.96 -51.90 -99.90
CA ARG A 340 -36.36 -51.65 -100.31
C ARG A 340 -36.45 -50.65 -101.45
N THR A 341 -35.69 -49.56 -101.39
CA THR A 341 -35.66 -48.52 -102.43
C THR A 341 -35.09 -49.07 -103.74
N LYS A 342 -33.99 -49.85 -103.70
CA LYS A 342 -33.42 -50.53 -104.86
C LYS A 342 -34.41 -51.49 -105.51
N LYS A 343 -35.08 -52.32 -104.69
CA LYS A 343 -36.12 -53.25 -105.17
C LYS A 343 -37.31 -52.52 -105.79
N PHE A 344 -37.75 -51.41 -105.19
CA PHE A 344 -38.81 -50.58 -105.75
C PHE A 344 -38.39 -49.97 -107.10
N ALA A 345 -37.18 -49.44 -107.22
CA ALA A 345 -36.65 -48.89 -108.46
C ALA A 345 -36.45 -49.95 -109.56
N GLU A 346 -36.11 -51.17 -109.19
CA GLU A 346 -36.04 -52.31 -110.12
C GLU A 346 -37.43 -52.72 -110.61
N ASN A 347 -38.39 -52.89 -109.70
CA ASN A 347 -39.79 -53.14 -110.05
C ASN A 347 -40.38 -52.02 -110.94
N GLU A 348 -40.06 -50.75 -110.65
CA GLU A 348 -40.49 -49.61 -111.47
C GLU A 348 -39.90 -49.67 -112.88
N ARG A 349 -38.62 -50.06 -113.02
CA ARG A 349 -37.99 -50.29 -114.33
C ARG A 349 -38.67 -51.41 -115.09
N GLU A 350 -38.88 -52.57 -114.47
CA GLU A 350 -39.59 -53.69 -115.09
C GLU A 350 -41.02 -53.30 -115.52
N GLN A 351 -41.71 -52.50 -114.70
CA GLN A 351 -43.06 -52.04 -115.02
C GLN A 351 -43.07 -51.04 -116.17
N LYS A 352 -42.06 -50.15 -116.27
CA LYS A 352 -41.87 -49.26 -117.42
C LYS A 352 -41.56 -50.05 -118.69
N GLU A 353 -40.68 -51.05 -118.62
CA GLU A 353 -40.38 -51.93 -119.75
C GLU A 353 -41.63 -52.69 -120.23
N LYS A 354 -42.40 -53.27 -119.30
CA LYS A 354 -43.70 -53.91 -119.62
C LYS A 354 -44.68 -52.91 -120.24
N ALA A 355 -44.75 -51.68 -119.74
CA ALA A 355 -45.59 -50.63 -120.29
C ALA A 355 -45.16 -50.22 -121.72
N MET A 356 -43.86 -50.15 -121.99
CA MET A 356 -43.32 -49.91 -123.34
C MET A 356 -43.67 -51.05 -124.30
N LEU A 357 -43.46 -52.31 -123.89
CA LEU A 357 -43.83 -53.48 -124.69
C LEU A 357 -45.33 -53.51 -125.02
N LEU A 358 -46.19 -53.27 -124.02
CA LEU A 358 -47.64 -53.17 -124.24
C LEU A 358 -48.01 -52.02 -125.18
N HIS A 359 -47.29 -50.90 -125.13
CA HIS A 359 -47.49 -49.79 -126.05
C HIS A 359 -47.11 -50.15 -127.50
N GLU A 360 -45.96 -50.81 -127.69
CA GLU A 360 -45.53 -51.35 -128.98
C GLU A 360 -46.53 -52.36 -129.54
N GLU A 361 -46.99 -53.32 -128.72
CA GLU A 361 -48.06 -54.26 -129.09
C GLU A 361 -49.35 -53.52 -129.47
N THR A 362 -49.73 -52.48 -128.74
CA THR A 362 -50.91 -51.65 -129.05
C THR A 362 -50.75 -50.91 -130.38
N ILE A 363 -49.56 -50.39 -130.70
CA ILE A 363 -49.26 -49.77 -131.99
C ILE A 363 -49.36 -50.81 -133.11
N ALA A 364 -48.73 -51.98 -132.93
CA ALA A 364 -48.74 -53.06 -133.91
C ALA A 364 -50.18 -53.56 -134.16
N PHE A 365 -50.96 -53.76 -133.10
CA PHE A 365 -52.38 -54.11 -133.17
C PHE A 365 -53.19 -53.05 -133.92
N ASN A 366 -52.96 -51.76 -133.63
CA ASN A 366 -53.61 -50.67 -134.33
C ASN A 366 -53.25 -50.60 -135.82
N SER A 367 -51.99 -50.88 -136.19
CA SER A 367 -51.56 -51.00 -137.58
C SER A 367 -52.28 -52.15 -138.28
N LYS A 368 -52.31 -53.34 -137.66
CA LYS A 368 -53.04 -54.50 -138.17
C LYS A 368 -54.54 -54.23 -138.31
N ARG A 369 -55.14 -53.52 -137.35
CA ARG A 369 -56.53 -53.06 -137.42
C ARG A 369 -56.77 -52.12 -138.60
N LYS A 370 -55.84 -51.20 -138.90
CA LYS A 370 -55.90 -50.34 -140.08
C LYS A 370 -55.78 -51.15 -141.38
N GLU A 371 -54.81 -52.04 -141.48
CA GLU A 371 -54.65 -52.96 -142.63
C GLU A 371 -55.93 -53.77 -142.86
N PHE A 372 -56.50 -54.34 -141.79
CA PHE A 372 -57.76 -55.07 -141.85
C PHE A 372 -58.91 -54.18 -142.33
N SER A 373 -59.04 -52.95 -141.82
CA SER A 373 -60.06 -52.01 -142.29
C SER A 373 -59.91 -51.67 -143.78
N GLN A 374 -58.68 -51.53 -144.28
CA GLN A 374 -58.40 -51.32 -145.70
C GLN A 374 -58.74 -52.57 -146.52
N ALA A 375 -58.41 -53.77 -146.03
CA ALA A 375 -58.77 -55.02 -146.68
C ALA A 375 -60.30 -55.19 -146.76
N VAL A 376 -61.03 -54.82 -145.71
CA VAL A 376 -62.50 -54.79 -145.70
C VAL A 376 -63.04 -53.80 -146.73
N LEU A 377 -62.44 -52.62 -146.86
CA LEU A 377 -62.82 -51.65 -147.90
C LEU A 377 -62.58 -52.21 -149.31
N ARG A 378 -61.41 -52.80 -149.58
CA ARG A 378 -61.12 -53.44 -150.87
C ARG A 378 -62.06 -54.61 -151.16
N ALA A 379 -62.41 -55.40 -150.14
CA ALA A 379 -63.38 -56.49 -150.30
C ALA A 379 -64.75 -55.95 -150.73
N LYS A 380 -65.19 -54.82 -150.17
CA LYS A 380 -66.42 -54.14 -150.61
C LYS A 380 -66.32 -53.58 -152.04
N GLU A 381 -65.17 -53.05 -152.43
CA GLU A 381 -64.93 -52.60 -153.82
C GLU A 381 -65.02 -53.77 -154.80
N LEU A 382 -64.38 -54.90 -154.50
CA LEU A 382 -64.46 -56.12 -155.30
C LEU A 382 -65.88 -56.70 -155.33
N GLU A 383 -66.65 -56.63 -154.24
CA GLU A 383 -68.08 -57.01 -154.24
C GLU A 383 -68.87 -56.15 -155.23
N LEU A 384 -68.65 -54.82 -155.25
CA LEU A 384 -69.30 -53.92 -156.21
C LEU A 384 -68.88 -54.24 -157.65
N GLU A 385 -67.61 -54.56 -157.90
CA GLU A 385 -67.15 -55.01 -159.22
C GLU A 385 -67.78 -56.35 -159.64
N ILE A 386 -67.87 -57.32 -158.72
CA ILE A 386 -68.54 -58.60 -158.99
C ILE A 386 -70.02 -58.37 -159.33
N ASP A 387 -70.71 -57.50 -158.60
CA ASP A 387 -72.12 -57.20 -158.87
C ASP A 387 -72.30 -56.46 -160.21
N SER A 388 -71.36 -55.59 -160.58
CA SER A 388 -71.28 -54.99 -161.92
C SER A 388 -71.07 -56.05 -163.02
N VAL A 389 -70.14 -56.98 -162.83
CA VAL A 389 -69.88 -58.07 -163.78
C VAL A 389 -71.08 -59.02 -163.88
N LYS A 390 -71.73 -59.35 -162.77
CA LYS A 390 -72.99 -60.13 -162.78
C LYS A 390 -74.07 -59.43 -163.58
N ALA A 391 -74.20 -58.10 -163.45
CA ALA A 391 -75.14 -57.32 -164.27
C ALA A 391 -74.80 -57.38 -165.77
N GLN A 392 -73.51 -57.32 -166.13
CA GLN A 392 -73.05 -57.49 -167.52
C GLN A 392 -73.32 -58.91 -168.06
N VAL A 393 -73.08 -59.96 -167.27
CA VAL A 393 -73.35 -61.36 -167.65
C VAL A 393 -74.85 -61.59 -167.86
N LEU A 394 -75.71 -61.03 -167.01
CA LEU A 394 -77.16 -61.07 -167.21
C LEU A 394 -77.59 -60.39 -168.52
N LEU A 395 -76.94 -59.29 -168.89
CA LEU A 395 -77.20 -58.57 -170.13
C LEU A 395 -76.76 -59.39 -171.36
N LEU A 396 -75.59 -60.01 -171.30
CA LEU A 396 -75.06 -60.93 -172.33
C LEU A 396 -75.93 -62.18 -172.48
N ASN A 397 -76.41 -62.76 -171.38
CA ASN A 397 -77.33 -63.90 -171.43
C ASN A 397 -78.66 -63.55 -172.11
N LYS A 398 -79.20 -62.34 -171.87
CA LYS A 398 -80.38 -61.84 -172.61
C LYS A 398 -80.12 -61.70 -174.11
N GLN A 399 -78.93 -61.24 -174.51
CA GLN A 399 -78.55 -61.17 -175.93
C GLN A 399 -78.39 -62.55 -176.58
N ASN A 400 -77.81 -63.51 -175.88
CA ASN A 400 -77.66 -64.90 -176.37
C ASN A 400 -79.01 -65.61 -176.53
N GLN A 401 -79.95 -65.42 -175.60
CA GLN A 401 -81.31 -65.98 -175.73
C GLN A 401 -82.02 -65.47 -176.99
N LEU A 402 -81.87 -64.17 -177.29
CA LEU A 402 -82.46 -63.54 -178.49
C LEU A 402 -81.87 -64.09 -179.80
N LEU A 403 -80.57 -64.39 -179.83
CA LEU A 403 -79.89 -64.98 -180.99
C LEU A 403 -80.26 -66.45 -181.20
N THR A 404 -80.52 -67.18 -180.10
CA THR A 404 -80.87 -68.61 -180.14
C THR A 404 -82.31 -68.81 -180.63
N GLU A 405 -83.23 -67.89 -180.35
CA GLU A 405 -84.59 -67.89 -180.90
C GLU A 405 -84.60 -67.65 -182.42
N LYS A 406 -83.75 -66.75 -182.93
CA LYS A 406 -83.67 -66.48 -184.37
C LYS A 406 -83.09 -67.63 -185.21
N LEU A 407 -82.32 -68.52 -184.62
CA LEU A 407 -81.69 -69.66 -185.31
C LEU A 407 -82.64 -70.86 -185.49
N LYS A 408 -83.77 -70.90 -184.77
CA LYS A 408 -84.76 -72.00 -184.84
C LYS A 408 -85.84 -71.82 -185.91
N GLU A 409 -85.92 -70.66 -186.57
CA GLU A 409 -87.02 -70.33 -187.51
C GLU A 409 -86.68 -70.49 -189.02
N VAL A 410 -85.49 -70.96 -189.43
CA VAL A 410 -85.02 -70.78 -190.84
C VAL A 410 -84.51 -72.05 -191.59
N SER A 411 -84.94 -73.28 -191.29
CA SER A 411 -84.93 -74.41 -192.27
C SER A 411 -85.46 -75.68 -191.61
N ASP A 412 -86.58 -76.31 -191.95
CA ASP A 412 -87.19 -76.67 -193.26
C ASP A 412 -87.49 -75.60 -194.30
#